data_AF-A0A533RT30-F1
#
_entry.id   AF-A0A533RT30-F1
#
_cell.length_a   1.000
_cell.length_b   1.000
_cell.length_c   1.000
_cell.angle_alpha   90.00
_cell.angle_beta   90.00
_cell.angle_gamma   90.00
#
_symmetry.space_group_name_H-M   'P 1'
#
loop_
_entity.id
_entity.type
_entity.pdbx_description
1 polymer ?
#
loop_
_entity_poly.entity_id
_entity_poly.type
_entity_poly.pdbx_seq_one_letter_code
_entity_poly.pdbx_strand_id
1 'polypeptide(L)'
;MTPPRRARTGTRRDGQVRVIRSGDVRYPGVDLPSGVDYSARSGDGRLRPARDTGLALEGRLARERRLRSRRRRSRTVAALAAIALLGVAALGWRYSSDRKAAATPLPSAESSASVTPRHSVQADPATPQLRAMNPELATPMFARYKSLMLRLPVTVADLSELGFHQASYTYALHLNSPLKRADMTQAKKDRSTHRDKGAQESGPAATLVGETLVMWRARPGKPDSAVDIGADAGSDVLSPVTGTVVKVKRYKLYGKYPDYEIHITPDGWPNVDTVLIHVDDVSVKPGDVVVAGITRLATVRKLDPRVNPQLARYTTNGGNHVHMQLNDATDPEYKGREGAITPAAKP
;
A
#
# COMPACT_ATOMS: atom_id res chain seq x y z
N MET A 1 7.78 -35.94 68.90
CA MET A 1 7.83 -34.86 67.90
C MET A 1 9.28 -34.70 67.47
N THR A 2 9.59 -35.18 66.27
CA THR A 2 10.96 -35.33 65.75
C THR A 2 11.04 -34.53 64.45
N PRO A 3 12.01 -33.61 64.26
CA PRO A 3 12.11 -32.85 63.01
C PRO A 3 12.92 -33.64 61.97
N PRO A 4 12.59 -33.54 60.66
CA PRO A 4 13.45 -34.09 59.63
C PRO A 4 14.56 -33.11 59.20
N ARG A 5 15.66 -33.73 58.81
CA ARG A 5 17.00 -33.23 58.51
C ARG A 5 17.09 -32.39 57.22
N ARG A 6 18.07 -31.48 57.19
CA ARG A 6 18.70 -30.93 55.98
C ARG A 6 19.74 -31.91 55.40
N ALA A 7 19.84 -31.99 54.08
CA ALA A 7 21.03 -32.32 53.29
C ALA A 7 20.86 -31.66 51.89
N ARG A 8 21.68 -30.66 51.52
CA ARG A 8 23.03 -30.69 50.90
C ARG A 8 23.07 -31.06 49.40
N THR A 9 23.21 -30.01 48.58
CA THR A 9 24.22 -29.76 47.52
C THR A 9 24.74 -30.89 46.62
N GLY A 10 24.70 -30.61 45.31
CA GLY A 10 25.63 -31.05 44.26
C GLY A 10 24.92 -31.02 42.90
N THR A 11 25.49 -30.70 41.74
CA THR A 11 26.78 -30.13 41.31
C THR A 11 26.57 -29.72 39.84
N ARG A 12 27.23 -28.66 39.38
CA ARG A 12 27.35 -28.27 37.96
C ARG A 12 28.04 -29.38 37.14
N ARG A 13 27.58 -29.60 35.90
CA ARG A 13 28.40 -30.06 34.76
C ARG A 13 27.93 -29.42 33.46
N ASP A 14 28.84 -28.62 32.91
CA ASP A 14 29.32 -28.52 31.54
C ASP A 14 28.34 -28.46 30.36
N GLY A 15 28.51 -27.36 29.63
CA GLY A 15 27.79 -27.06 28.41
C GLY A 15 28.26 -27.89 27.21
N GLN A 16 27.29 -28.31 26.42
CA GLN A 16 27.41 -28.38 24.98
C GLN A 16 26.24 -27.61 24.37
N VAL A 17 26.57 -26.50 23.70
CA VAL A 17 25.64 -25.75 22.87
C VAL A 17 25.44 -26.54 21.58
N ARG A 18 24.29 -27.20 21.44
CA ARG A 18 23.86 -27.78 20.16
C ARG A 18 23.25 -26.67 19.31
N VAL A 19 23.96 -26.30 18.24
CA VAL A 19 23.42 -25.47 17.16
C VAL A 19 22.37 -26.30 16.42
N ILE A 20 21.09 -26.01 16.65
CA ILE A 20 20.00 -26.58 15.85
C ILE A 20 19.97 -25.81 14.53
N ARG A 21 20.35 -26.48 13.44
CA ARG A 21 20.16 -25.97 12.08
C ARG A 21 18.65 -25.87 11.81
N SER A 22 18.21 -24.70 11.37
CA SER A 22 16.84 -24.45 10.89
C SER A 22 16.62 -25.27 9.62
N GLY A 23 15.87 -26.35 9.72
CA GLY A 23 15.61 -27.21 8.59
C GLY A 23 14.89 -28.51 8.94
N ASP A 24 13.91 -28.48 9.85
CA ASP A 24 12.99 -29.60 10.05
C ASP A 24 11.69 -29.08 10.69
N VAL A 25 10.81 -28.54 9.84
CA VAL A 25 9.38 -28.42 10.17
C VAL A 25 8.65 -29.18 9.07
N ARG A 26 8.24 -30.42 9.39
CA ARG A 26 7.32 -31.19 8.55
C ARG A 26 5.90 -30.73 8.87
N TYR A 27 5.18 -30.24 7.86
CA TYR A 27 3.74 -30.04 7.94
C TYR A 27 3.04 -31.38 7.63
N PRO A 28 2.20 -31.91 8.51
CA PRO A 28 1.39 -33.09 8.18
C PRO A 28 0.30 -32.69 7.17
N GLY A 29 0.20 -33.42 6.04
CA GLY A 29 -0.94 -33.33 5.12
C GLY A 29 -0.66 -32.87 3.68
N VAL A 30 0.57 -33.03 3.16
CA VAL A 30 0.85 -32.75 1.74
C VAL A 30 1.50 -33.98 1.10
N ASP A 31 0.72 -34.73 0.32
CA ASP A 31 1.28 -35.69 -0.64
C ASP A 31 1.85 -34.89 -1.81
N LEU A 32 3.17 -34.79 -1.86
CA LEU A 32 3.89 -34.29 -3.03
C LEU A 32 4.04 -35.44 -4.05
N PRO A 33 3.88 -35.20 -5.35
CA PRO A 33 4.09 -36.22 -6.36
C PRO A 33 5.55 -36.71 -6.32
N SER A 34 5.72 -38.02 -6.18
CA SER A 34 6.99 -38.72 -6.18
C SER A 34 7.61 -38.68 -7.58
N GLY A 35 8.85 -38.17 -7.66
CA GLY A 35 9.66 -38.26 -8.88
C GLY A 35 10.37 -36.98 -9.28
N VAL A 36 11.15 -36.37 -8.38
CA VAL A 36 12.24 -35.48 -8.81
C VAL A 36 13.48 -35.79 -7.97
N ASP A 37 14.40 -36.50 -8.61
CA ASP A 37 15.69 -36.89 -8.06
C ASP A 37 16.61 -35.67 -8.02
N TYR A 38 16.88 -35.12 -6.83
CA TYR A 38 17.83 -34.02 -6.63
C TYR A 38 19.22 -34.59 -6.35
N SER A 39 19.88 -35.12 -7.40
CA SER A 39 21.33 -35.29 -7.37
C SER A 39 21.99 -33.94 -7.64
N ALA A 40 22.74 -33.46 -6.65
CA ALA A 40 23.48 -32.22 -6.69
C ALA A 40 24.59 -32.28 -7.77
N ARG A 41 24.38 -31.59 -8.90
CA ARG A 41 25.47 -31.18 -9.79
C ARG A 41 25.97 -29.81 -9.37
N SER A 42 27.20 -29.77 -8.88
CA SER A 42 28.05 -28.59 -8.85
C SER A 42 28.23 -28.07 -10.29
N GLY A 43 27.78 -26.84 -10.54
CA GLY A 43 27.79 -26.25 -11.88
C GLY A 43 27.72 -24.73 -11.81
N ASP A 44 28.90 -24.13 -11.86
CA ASP A 44 29.28 -22.79 -12.33
C ASP A 44 28.34 -21.60 -12.07
N GLY A 45 28.84 -20.66 -11.26
CA GLY A 45 28.16 -19.46 -10.84
C GLY A 45 28.02 -18.43 -11.95
N ARG A 46 26.79 -18.29 -12.49
CA ARG A 46 26.31 -17.03 -13.08
C ARG A 46 24.83 -16.86 -12.74
N LEU A 47 24.59 -16.21 -11.60
CA LEU A 47 23.27 -15.70 -11.22
C LEU A 47 22.81 -14.70 -12.28
N ARG A 48 21.76 -15.05 -13.03
CA ARG A 48 21.05 -14.10 -13.88
C ARG A 48 20.33 -13.08 -12.98
N PRO A 49 20.46 -11.77 -13.22
CA PRO A 49 19.85 -10.77 -12.35
C PRO A 49 18.33 -10.85 -12.42
N ALA A 50 17.70 -10.90 -11.24
CA ALA A 50 16.27 -10.76 -11.06
C ALA A 50 15.82 -9.42 -11.65
N ARG A 51 14.73 -9.44 -12.42
CA ARG A 51 14.15 -8.23 -13.00
C ARG A 51 13.60 -7.34 -11.87
N ASP A 52 14.26 -6.19 -11.82
CA ASP A 52 14.18 -5.04 -10.91
C ASP A 52 12.80 -4.35 -10.88
N THR A 53 12.34 -3.99 -9.68
CA THR A 53 11.15 -3.14 -9.44
C THR A 53 11.46 -1.64 -9.51
N GLY A 54 12.67 -1.25 -9.91
CA GLY A 54 13.05 0.13 -10.21
C GLY A 54 13.39 0.99 -8.98
N LEU A 55 13.71 0.39 -7.84
CA LEU A 55 14.04 1.14 -6.62
C LEU A 55 15.55 1.31 -6.38
N ALA A 56 16.44 0.66 -7.16
CA ALA A 56 17.87 0.62 -6.82
C ALA A 56 18.90 0.93 -7.95
N LEU A 57 18.52 1.31 -9.17
CA LEU A 57 19.48 1.39 -10.30
C LEU A 57 19.55 2.71 -11.10
N GLU A 58 18.98 3.82 -10.63
CA GLU A 58 18.93 5.08 -11.40
C GLU A 58 20.06 6.10 -11.14
N GLY A 59 21.17 5.72 -10.49
CA GLY A 59 22.24 6.68 -10.17
C GLY A 59 23.22 7.00 -11.33
N ARG A 60 23.75 5.98 -12.02
CA ARG A 60 24.92 6.16 -12.90
C ARG A 60 24.62 6.19 -14.41
N LEU A 61 23.71 5.34 -14.91
CA LEU A 61 23.49 5.19 -16.36
C LEU A 61 22.50 6.22 -16.95
N ALA A 62 21.63 6.81 -16.11
CA ALA A 62 20.71 7.88 -16.51
C ALA A 62 21.43 9.24 -16.75
N ARG A 63 22.59 9.45 -16.10
CA ARG A 63 23.39 10.68 -16.22
C ARG A 63 24.07 10.81 -17.58
N GLU A 64 24.57 9.71 -18.15
CA GLU A 64 25.25 9.72 -19.46
C GLU A 64 24.29 9.85 -20.65
N ARG A 65 23.08 9.27 -20.55
CA ARG A 65 22.05 9.41 -21.62
C ARG A 65 21.43 10.82 -21.65
N ARG A 66 21.35 11.52 -20.51
CA ARG A 66 20.83 12.91 -20.43
C ARG A 66 21.74 13.95 -21.09
N LEU A 67 23.05 13.73 -21.13
CA LEU A 67 23.99 14.67 -21.78
C LEU A 67 23.95 14.58 -23.31
N ARG A 68 23.72 13.39 -23.87
CA ARG A 68 23.64 13.20 -25.33
C ARG A 68 22.30 13.67 -25.93
N SER A 69 21.20 13.60 -25.17
CA SER A 69 19.88 14.06 -25.64
C SER A 69 19.68 15.57 -25.57
N ARG A 70 20.42 16.30 -24.70
CA ARG A 70 20.40 17.76 -24.64
C ARG A 70 20.94 18.44 -25.90
N ARG A 71 21.95 17.87 -26.57
CA ARG A 71 22.53 18.46 -27.80
C ARG A 71 21.64 18.33 -29.04
N ARG A 72 20.75 17.34 -29.11
CA ARG A 72 19.83 17.17 -30.25
C ARG A 72 18.50 17.92 -30.10
N ARG A 73 18.02 18.15 -28.86
CA ARG A 73 16.77 18.88 -28.59
C ARG A 73 16.91 20.40 -28.60
N SER A 74 18.12 20.96 -28.47
CA SER A 74 18.30 22.43 -28.51
C SER A 74 18.06 23.04 -29.90
N ARG A 75 18.25 22.27 -30.98
CA ARG A 75 18.03 22.76 -32.35
C ARG A 75 16.55 22.79 -32.77
N THR A 76 15.74 21.85 -32.28
CA THR A 76 14.30 21.78 -32.59
C THR A 76 13.45 22.71 -31.72
N VAL A 77 13.85 22.96 -30.47
CA VAL A 77 13.12 23.91 -29.59
C VAL A 77 13.35 25.36 -30.02
N ALA A 78 14.54 25.71 -30.54
CA ALA A 78 14.82 27.05 -31.04
C ALA A 78 13.97 27.41 -32.28
N ALA A 79 13.72 26.45 -33.18
CA ALA A 79 12.91 26.67 -34.37
C ALA A 79 11.41 26.87 -34.05
N LEU A 80 10.88 26.14 -33.07
CA LEU A 80 9.47 26.26 -32.66
C LEU A 80 9.19 27.55 -31.88
N ALA A 81 10.16 28.06 -31.10
CA ALA A 81 10.03 29.32 -30.38
C ALA A 81 9.92 30.53 -31.32
N ALA A 82 10.63 30.52 -32.46
CA ALA A 82 10.57 31.58 -33.47
C ALA A 82 9.20 31.67 -34.16
N ILE A 83 8.56 30.51 -34.43
CA ILE A 83 7.23 30.45 -35.05
C ILE A 83 6.14 30.94 -34.08
N ALA A 84 6.25 30.60 -32.79
CA ALA A 84 5.30 31.06 -31.77
C ALA A 84 5.33 32.58 -31.55
N LEU A 85 6.52 33.21 -31.60
CA LEU A 85 6.66 34.66 -31.45
C LEU A 85 6.04 35.44 -32.61
N LEU A 86 6.12 34.92 -33.84
CA LEU A 86 5.46 35.51 -35.01
C LEU A 86 3.93 35.39 -34.94
N GLY A 87 3.41 34.30 -34.37
CA GLY A 87 1.97 34.11 -34.15
C GLY A 87 1.38 35.06 -33.12
N VAL A 88 2.08 35.30 -32.00
CA VAL A 88 1.62 36.22 -30.94
C VAL A 88 1.61 37.68 -31.41
N ALA A 89 2.59 38.09 -32.22
CA ALA A 89 2.61 39.44 -32.80
C ALA A 89 1.44 39.69 -33.79
N ALA A 90 1.06 38.67 -34.58
CA ALA A 90 -0.06 38.77 -35.52
C ALA A 90 -1.44 38.80 -34.83
N LEU A 91 -1.61 38.09 -33.70
CA LEU A 91 -2.84 38.15 -32.91
C LEU A 91 -2.95 39.44 -32.07
N GLY A 92 -1.82 39.99 -31.58
CA GLY A 92 -1.79 41.23 -30.82
C GLY A 92 -2.24 42.46 -31.63
N TRP A 93 -1.91 42.52 -32.92
CA TRP A 93 -2.31 43.64 -33.79
C TRP A 93 -3.82 43.64 -34.10
N ARG A 94 -4.43 42.45 -34.18
CA ARG A 94 -5.86 42.29 -34.50
C ARG A 94 -6.79 42.51 -33.31
N TYR A 95 -6.28 42.44 -32.08
CA TYR A 95 -7.06 42.60 -30.84
C TYR A 95 -7.00 44.03 -30.25
N SER A 96 -6.17 44.91 -30.81
CA SER A 96 -5.94 46.28 -30.30
C SER A 96 -6.80 47.37 -30.99
N SER A 97 -7.64 47.03 -31.97
CA SER A 97 -8.42 48.01 -32.74
C SER A 97 -9.87 48.18 -32.28
N ASP A 98 -10.36 47.35 -31.36
CA ASP A 98 -11.76 47.41 -30.92
C ASP A 98 -11.89 47.72 -29.42
N ARG A 99 -12.50 48.89 -29.17
CA ARG A 99 -13.16 49.35 -27.94
C ARG A 99 -12.37 50.22 -26.95
N LYS A 100 -12.40 51.51 -27.26
CA LYS A 100 -12.80 52.55 -26.29
C LYS A 100 -14.30 52.40 -26.01
N ALA A 101 -14.71 52.30 -24.73
CA ALA A 101 -15.81 53.05 -24.11
C ALA A 101 -16.28 52.42 -22.78
N ALA A 102 -16.52 53.32 -21.82
CA ALA A 102 -17.38 53.25 -20.64
C ALA A 102 -16.88 52.51 -19.38
N ALA A 103 -16.51 53.34 -18.41
CA ALA A 103 -16.37 53.05 -16.99
C ALA A 103 -17.72 53.05 -16.26
N THR A 104 -17.83 52.37 -15.11
CA THR A 104 -18.38 52.89 -13.82
C THR A 104 -18.07 51.87 -12.70
N PRO A 105 -17.58 52.28 -11.51
CA PRO A 105 -17.29 51.39 -10.37
C PRO A 105 -18.30 51.52 -9.20
N LEU A 106 -18.24 50.54 -8.26
CA LEU A 106 -18.55 50.55 -6.79
C LEU A 106 -19.41 49.32 -6.36
N PRO A 107 -19.44 48.94 -5.05
CA PRO A 107 -18.33 48.71 -4.11
C PRO A 107 -18.45 47.39 -3.31
N SER A 108 -17.39 47.10 -2.56
CA SER A 108 -17.21 46.02 -1.58
C SER A 108 -18.20 46.06 -0.40
N ALA A 109 -18.53 44.88 0.13
CA ALA A 109 -18.98 44.71 1.51
C ALA A 109 -18.28 43.50 2.14
N GLU A 110 -17.37 43.80 3.06
CA GLU A 110 -16.85 42.87 4.07
C GLU A 110 -17.97 42.56 5.07
N SER A 111 -17.98 41.34 5.63
CA SER A 111 -18.62 41.10 6.92
C SER A 111 -17.77 40.14 7.75
N SER A 112 -16.99 40.74 8.64
CA SER A 112 -16.40 40.13 9.81
C SER A 112 -17.48 39.80 10.84
N ALA A 113 -17.39 38.63 11.48
CA ALA A 113 -17.98 38.43 12.80
C ALA A 113 -17.13 37.44 13.59
N SER A 114 -16.45 37.99 14.59
CA SER A 114 -15.74 37.30 15.66
C SER A 114 -16.71 36.87 16.76
N VAL A 115 -16.57 35.66 17.28
CA VAL A 115 -17.05 35.28 18.62
C VAL A 115 -15.98 34.42 19.30
N THR A 116 -15.64 34.80 20.53
CA THR A 116 -14.66 34.15 21.43
C THR A 116 -15.36 33.86 22.78
N PRO A 117 -14.73 33.18 23.75
CA PRO A 117 -14.66 31.73 23.95
C PRO A 117 -15.41 31.24 25.21
N ARG A 118 -15.69 29.93 25.37
CA ARG A 118 -15.77 29.30 26.71
C ARG A 118 -15.79 27.77 26.74
N HIS A 119 -15.14 27.28 27.80
CA HIS A 119 -15.17 25.94 28.42
C HIS A 119 -14.28 24.84 27.83
N SER A 120 -13.10 24.75 28.44
CA SER A 120 -12.19 23.61 28.48
C SER A 120 -12.83 22.44 29.22
N VAL A 121 -13.29 21.44 28.46
CA VAL A 121 -13.22 20.04 28.88
C VAL A 121 -12.03 19.45 28.13
N GLN A 122 -11.08 18.90 28.86
CA GLN A 122 -9.88 18.28 28.29
C GLN A 122 -10.31 17.00 27.56
N ALA A 123 -10.68 17.17 26.30
CA ALA A 123 -11.06 16.11 25.39
C ALA A 123 -9.78 15.54 24.74
N ASP A 124 -9.58 14.25 24.96
CA ASP A 124 -8.78 13.33 24.16
C ASP A 124 -8.78 13.71 22.66
N PRO A 125 -7.62 13.89 21.99
CA PRO A 125 -7.51 14.55 20.68
C PRO A 125 -8.02 13.73 19.49
N ALA A 126 -8.74 12.62 19.71
CA ALA A 126 -9.52 11.99 18.65
C ALA A 126 -10.62 12.98 18.20
N THR A 127 -10.41 13.58 17.02
CA THR A 127 -11.24 14.63 16.41
C THR A 127 -12.73 14.32 16.56
N PRO A 128 -13.63 15.29 16.83
CA PRO A 128 -15.08 15.06 16.90
C PRO A 128 -15.64 14.28 15.70
N GLN A 129 -15.00 14.39 14.54
CA GLN A 129 -15.30 13.64 13.32
C GLN A 129 -15.07 12.12 13.46
N LEU A 130 -14.06 11.68 14.22
CA LEU A 130 -13.77 10.26 14.45
C LEU A 130 -14.83 9.60 15.34
N ARG A 131 -15.32 10.34 16.34
CA ARG A 131 -16.40 9.88 17.25
C ARG A 131 -17.77 9.84 16.58
N ALA A 132 -17.96 10.60 15.50
CA ALA A 132 -19.19 10.63 14.71
C ALA A 132 -19.26 9.53 13.63
N MET A 133 -18.17 8.79 13.39
CA MET A 133 -18.17 7.70 12.42
C MET A 133 -18.97 6.51 12.95
N ASN A 134 -20.00 6.09 12.19
CA ASN A 134 -20.81 4.93 12.54
C ASN A 134 -19.98 3.63 12.30
N PRO A 135 -19.63 2.87 13.35
CA PRO A 135 -18.85 1.64 13.21
C PRO A 135 -19.56 0.55 12.39
N GLU A 136 -20.89 0.65 12.25
CA GLU A 136 -21.66 -0.26 11.40
C GLU A 136 -21.33 -0.11 9.89
N LEU A 137 -20.72 1.02 9.51
CA LEU A 137 -20.27 1.27 8.13
C LEU A 137 -18.88 0.70 7.84
N ALA A 138 -18.19 0.12 8.84
CA ALA A 138 -16.87 -0.44 8.62
C ALA A 138 -16.94 -1.62 7.64
N THR A 139 -16.13 -1.57 6.59
CA THR A 139 -15.92 -2.72 5.70
C THR A 139 -15.51 -3.99 6.47
N PRO A 140 -15.73 -5.20 5.94
CA PRO A 140 -15.40 -6.43 6.64
C PRO A 140 -13.89 -6.64 6.81
N MET A 141 -13.51 -7.40 7.83
CA MET A 141 -12.14 -7.90 8.01
C MET A 141 -11.80 -8.91 6.90
N PHE A 142 -10.63 -8.80 6.28
CA PHE A 142 -10.18 -9.80 5.29
C PHE A 142 -8.86 -10.50 5.68
N ALA A 143 -8.10 -9.93 6.61
CA ALA A 143 -6.83 -10.47 7.06
C ALA A 143 -6.46 -9.98 8.47
N ARG A 144 -5.42 -10.59 9.05
CA ARG A 144 -4.80 -10.19 10.31
C ARG A 144 -3.28 -10.29 10.27
N TYR A 145 -2.62 -9.49 11.08
CA TYR A 145 -1.23 -9.71 11.51
C TYR A 145 -1.22 -9.79 13.03
N LYS A 146 -0.91 -10.97 13.60
CA LYS A 146 -1.11 -11.23 15.04
C LYS A 146 -2.55 -10.84 15.43
N SER A 147 -2.73 -9.93 16.40
CA SER A 147 -4.05 -9.40 16.79
C SER A 147 -4.46 -8.12 16.05
N LEU A 148 -3.62 -7.56 15.15
CA LEU A 148 -4.01 -6.45 14.29
C LEU A 148 -4.97 -6.95 13.21
N MET A 149 -6.23 -6.49 13.26
CA MET A 149 -7.23 -6.77 12.23
C MET A 149 -7.09 -5.81 11.05
N LEU A 150 -7.20 -6.33 9.83
CA LEU A 150 -7.14 -5.56 8.59
C LEU A 150 -8.51 -5.59 7.92
N ARG A 151 -9.08 -4.39 7.72
CA ARG A 151 -10.33 -4.17 7.01
C ARG A 151 -10.11 -4.03 5.52
N LEU A 152 -11.10 -4.44 4.74
CA LEU A 152 -11.04 -4.36 3.28
C LEU A 152 -10.92 -2.88 2.85
N PRO A 153 -9.85 -2.48 2.14
CA PRO A 153 -9.63 -1.08 1.80
C PRO A 153 -10.49 -0.58 0.63
N VAL A 154 -11.53 -1.32 0.24
CA VAL A 154 -12.56 -0.94 -0.75
C VAL A 154 -13.89 -1.48 -0.25
N THR A 155 -15.01 -0.96 -0.74
CA THR A 155 -16.32 -1.52 -0.38
C THR A 155 -16.49 -2.93 -0.98
N VAL A 156 -17.35 -3.75 -0.38
CA VAL A 156 -17.64 -5.09 -0.92
C VAL A 156 -18.33 -5.00 -2.28
N ALA A 157 -19.14 -3.95 -2.49
CA ALA A 157 -19.77 -3.67 -3.78
C ALA A 157 -18.72 -3.45 -4.86
N ASP A 158 -17.67 -2.67 -4.56
CA ASP A 158 -16.59 -2.33 -5.51
C ASP A 158 -15.53 -3.43 -5.67
N LEU A 159 -15.41 -4.35 -4.71
CA LEU A 159 -14.41 -5.41 -4.72
C LEU A 159 -14.57 -6.30 -5.96
N SER A 160 -13.58 -6.33 -6.84
CA SER A 160 -13.56 -7.29 -7.95
C SER A 160 -13.00 -8.63 -7.48
N GLU A 161 -11.78 -8.66 -6.95
CA GLU A 161 -11.12 -9.85 -6.44
C GLU A 161 -10.07 -9.51 -5.39
N LEU A 162 -9.65 -10.51 -4.61
CA LEU A 162 -8.64 -10.37 -3.56
C LEU A 162 -7.54 -11.40 -3.80
N GLY A 163 -6.29 -10.95 -3.98
CA GLY A 163 -5.19 -11.85 -4.28
C GLY A 163 -3.93 -11.61 -3.46
N PHE A 164 -3.51 -12.62 -2.72
CA PHE A 164 -2.27 -12.59 -1.94
C PHE A 164 -1.07 -12.96 -2.80
N HIS A 165 0.06 -12.32 -2.56
CA HIS A 165 1.33 -12.63 -3.20
C HIS A 165 2.50 -12.22 -2.31
N GLN A 166 3.72 -12.47 -2.79
CA GLN A 166 4.92 -12.08 -2.05
C GLN A 166 5.29 -10.64 -2.32
N ALA A 167 5.56 -9.92 -1.24
CA ALA A 167 6.24 -8.63 -1.29
C ALA A 167 7.65 -8.79 -1.87
N SER A 168 8.23 -7.66 -2.31
CA SER A 168 9.57 -7.66 -2.89
C SER A 168 10.68 -7.88 -1.86
N TYR A 169 10.43 -7.56 -0.58
CA TYR A 169 11.44 -7.52 0.47
C TYR A 169 11.03 -8.38 1.67
N THR A 170 12.03 -8.79 2.45
CA THR A 170 11.88 -9.71 3.59
C THR A 170 11.34 -9.06 4.85
N TYR A 171 11.42 -7.72 4.95
CA TYR A 171 10.80 -6.95 6.04
C TYR A 171 9.26 -6.93 5.97
N ALA A 172 8.68 -7.42 4.87
CA ALA A 172 7.23 -7.51 4.74
C ALA A 172 6.68 -8.61 5.64
N LEU A 173 5.70 -8.24 6.46
CA LEU A 173 5.10 -9.11 7.46
C LEU A 173 4.09 -10.06 6.81
N HIS A 174 4.09 -11.31 7.28
CA HIS A 174 3.15 -12.32 6.80
C HIS A 174 1.73 -12.02 7.31
N LEU A 175 0.77 -12.02 6.39
CA LEU A 175 -0.64 -11.80 6.66
C LEU A 175 -1.36 -13.15 6.73
N ASN A 176 -2.29 -13.27 7.67
CA ASN A 176 -3.17 -14.44 7.78
C ASN A 176 -4.59 -14.04 7.36
N SER A 177 -5.12 -14.68 6.33
CA SER A 177 -6.52 -14.51 5.93
C SER A 177 -7.37 -15.66 6.49
N PRO A 178 -8.60 -15.39 6.99
CA PRO A 178 -9.55 -16.44 7.35
C PRO A 178 -10.23 -17.06 6.11
N LEU A 179 -10.01 -16.50 4.92
CA LEU A 179 -10.65 -16.91 3.68
C LEU A 179 -10.03 -18.19 3.12
N LYS A 180 -10.85 -18.99 2.43
CA LYS A 180 -10.35 -20.15 1.68
C LYS A 180 -9.53 -19.70 0.48
N ARG A 181 -8.62 -20.57 0.02
CA ARG A 181 -7.87 -20.36 -1.23
C ARG A 181 -8.68 -20.90 -2.39
N ALA A 182 -8.78 -20.12 -3.46
CA ALA A 182 -9.53 -20.49 -4.65
C ALA A 182 -8.83 -21.55 -5.50
N ASP A 183 -9.60 -22.25 -6.33
CA ASP A 183 -9.06 -22.98 -7.49
C ASP A 183 -8.57 -21.96 -8.52
N MET A 184 -7.25 -21.85 -8.64
CA MET A 184 -6.60 -20.87 -9.53
C MET A 184 -6.82 -21.15 -11.02
N THR A 185 -7.09 -22.41 -11.41
CA THR A 185 -7.39 -22.77 -12.80
C THR A 185 -8.80 -22.30 -13.14
N GLN A 186 -9.76 -22.63 -12.28
CA GLN A 186 -11.15 -22.22 -12.47
C GLN A 186 -11.28 -20.70 -12.39
N ALA A 187 -10.68 -20.06 -11.39
CA ALA A 187 -10.76 -18.61 -11.24
C ALA A 187 -10.16 -17.84 -12.43
N LYS A 188 -9.12 -18.39 -13.07
CA LYS A 188 -8.55 -17.81 -14.28
C LYS A 188 -9.47 -18.00 -15.49
N LYS A 189 -10.11 -19.16 -15.62
CA LYS A 189 -11.05 -19.46 -16.70
C LYS A 189 -12.27 -18.53 -16.62
N ASP A 190 -12.80 -18.36 -15.41
CA ASP A 190 -14.04 -17.61 -15.18
C ASP A 190 -13.79 -16.11 -14.99
N ARG A 191 -12.53 -15.71 -14.79
CA ARG A 191 -12.13 -14.36 -14.41
C ARG A 191 -12.85 -13.87 -13.15
N SER A 192 -13.07 -14.78 -12.19
CA SER A 192 -13.58 -14.50 -10.86
C SER A 192 -13.44 -15.71 -9.93
N THR A 193 -13.45 -15.49 -8.62
CA THR A 193 -13.66 -16.51 -7.56
C THR A 193 -15.15 -16.75 -7.24
N HIS A 194 -16.07 -16.11 -7.97
CA HIS A 194 -17.52 -16.17 -7.75
C HIS A 194 -17.93 -15.76 -6.34
N ARG A 195 -17.28 -14.72 -5.80
CA ARG A 195 -17.61 -14.18 -4.48
C ARG A 195 -19.08 -13.75 -4.43
N ASP A 196 -19.84 -14.35 -3.52
CA ASP A 196 -21.20 -13.92 -3.23
C ASP A 196 -21.19 -12.65 -2.36
N LYS A 197 -21.28 -11.50 -3.02
CA LYS A 197 -21.37 -10.19 -2.36
C LYS A 197 -22.68 -10.00 -1.60
N GLY A 198 -23.75 -10.71 -1.98
CA GLY A 198 -25.05 -10.64 -1.32
C GLY A 198 -25.08 -11.34 0.04
N ALA A 199 -24.22 -12.34 0.22
CA ALA A 199 -24.01 -13.02 1.50
C ALA A 199 -23.13 -12.25 2.49
N GLN A 200 -22.63 -11.06 2.13
CA GLN A 200 -21.75 -10.29 3.01
C GLN A 200 -22.52 -9.62 4.14
N GLU A 201 -22.26 -10.07 5.37
CA GLU A 201 -22.73 -9.39 6.57
C GLU A 201 -22.07 -8.01 6.74
N SER A 202 -22.81 -7.07 7.33
CA SER A 202 -22.31 -5.74 7.69
C SER A 202 -21.90 -5.67 9.16
N GLY A 203 -21.21 -4.59 9.52
CA GLY A 203 -20.93 -4.26 10.92
C GLY A 203 -19.51 -4.58 11.39
N PRO A 204 -19.19 -4.19 12.64
CA PRO A 204 -17.84 -4.22 13.16
C PRO A 204 -17.29 -5.64 13.41
N ALA A 205 -18.12 -6.68 13.46
CA ALA A 205 -17.64 -8.06 13.57
C ALA A 205 -17.50 -8.78 12.22
N ALA A 206 -17.98 -8.17 11.13
CA ALA A 206 -18.07 -8.81 9.83
C ALA A 206 -16.69 -9.26 9.31
N THR A 207 -16.64 -10.51 8.86
CA THR A 207 -15.51 -11.06 8.10
C THR A 207 -15.92 -11.16 6.64
N LEU A 208 -14.97 -10.92 5.73
CA LEU A 208 -15.21 -11.01 4.30
C LEU A 208 -15.66 -12.45 3.97
N VAL A 209 -16.64 -12.61 3.10
CA VAL A 209 -17.06 -13.93 2.60
C VAL A 209 -16.41 -14.23 1.25
N GLY A 210 -16.24 -15.51 0.93
CA GLY A 210 -15.68 -15.99 -0.34
C GLY A 210 -14.22 -16.46 -0.24
N GLU A 211 -13.52 -16.46 -1.37
CA GLU A 211 -12.18 -17.06 -1.50
C GLU A 211 -11.10 -16.01 -1.80
N THR A 212 -9.85 -16.44 -1.79
CA THR A 212 -8.67 -15.62 -2.12
C THR A 212 -7.86 -16.26 -3.23
N LEU A 213 -7.34 -15.42 -4.12
CA LEU A 213 -6.38 -15.83 -5.12
C LEU A 213 -4.98 -15.95 -4.48
N VAL A 214 -4.23 -16.96 -4.89
CA VAL A 214 -2.82 -17.13 -4.51
C VAL A 214 -1.94 -16.84 -5.72
N MET A 215 -1.46 -15.61 -5.81
CA MET A 215 -0.74 -15.07 -6.96
C MET A 215 0.77 -15.19 -6.78
N TRP A 216 1.31 -16.42 -6.85
CA TRP A 216 2.73 -16.67 -6.62
C TRP A 216 3.66 -15.93 -7.60
N ARG A 217 4.76 -15.39 -7.06
CA ARG A 217 5.87 -14.72 -7.79
C ARG A 217 7.22 -15.32 -7.38
N ALA A 218 8.25 -15.32 -8.21
CA ALA A 218 9.60 -15.76 -7.77
C ALA A 218 10.31 -14.62 -7.01
N ARG A 219 10.01 -14.46 -5.71
CA ARG A 219 10.50 -13.35 -4.86
C ARG A 219 10.91 -13.84 -3.46
N PRO A 220 11.77 -13.09 -2.74
CA PRO A 220 12.30 -13.52 -1.43
C PRO A 220 11.31 -13.35 -0.26
N GLY A 221 10.26 -12.54 -0.40
CA GLY A 221 9.22 -12.40 0.62
C GLY A 221 8.45 -13.71 0.86
N LYS A 222 7.90 -13.89 2.06
CA LYS A 222 7.03 -15.03 2.38
C LYS A 222 5.78 -15.02 1.49
N PRO A 223 5.16 -16.19 1.21
CA PRO A 223 3.78 -16.25 0.73
C PRO A 223 2.91 -15.32 1.59
N ASP A 224 1.93 -14.64 0.98
CA ASP A 224 0.94 -13.83 1.68
C ASP A 224 1.52 -12.64 2.48
N SER A 225 2.60 -12.03 1.99
CA SER A 225 3.22 -10.81 2.59
C SER A 225 2.77 -9.50 1.94
N ALA A 226 2.02 -9.59 0.85
CA ALA A 226 1.33 -8.49 0.19
C ALA A 226 0.01 -8.99 -0.38
N VAL A 227 -0.89 -8.05 -0.65
CA VAL A 227 -2.20 -8.35 -1.21
C VAL A 227 -2.61 -7.27 -2.21
N ASP A 228 -3.12 -7.71 -3.34
CA ASP A 228 -3.77 -6.88 -4.34
C ASP A 228 -5.29 -6.97 -4.11
N ILE A 229 -5.90 -5.84 -3.76
CA ILE A 229 -7.35 -5.69 -3.55
C ILE A 229 -7.95 -5.02 -4.79
N GLY A 230 -8.56 -5.82 -5.64
CA GLY A 230 -9.10 -5.38 -6.92
C GLY A 230 -10.38 -4.58 -6.79
N ALA A 231 -10.48 -3.51 -7.56
CA ALA A 231 -11.68 -2.69 -7.71
C ALA A 231 -11.52 -1.83 -8.97
N ASP A 232 -12.60 -1.19 -9.41
CA ASP A 232 -12.52 -0.32 -10.57
C ASP A 232 -11.70 0.94 -10.27
N ALA A 233 -11.05 1.48 -11.31
CA ALA A 233 -10.31 2.73 -11.14
C ALA A 233 -11.27 3.86 -10.76
N GLY A 234 -10.91 4.64 -9.74
CA GLY A 234 -11.77 5.67 -9.16
C GLY A 234 -12.61 5.21 -7.97
N SER A 235 -12.72 3.89 -7.70
CA SER A 235 -13.35 3.40 -6.47
C SER A 235 -12.62 3.94 -5.23
N ASP A 236 -13.37 4.25 -4.19
CA ASP A 236 -12.80 4.78 -2.95
C ASP A 236 -11.89 3.76 -2.26
N VAL A 237 -10.77 4.26 -1.76
CA VAL A 237 -9.83 3.50 -0.93
C VAL A 237 -10.02 3.92 0.51
N LEU A 238 -10.42 2.98 1.36
CA LEU A 238 -10.65 3.19 2.78
C LEU A 238 -9.45 2.70 3.59
N SER A 239 -9.29 3.23 4.80
CA SER A 239 -8.18 2.82 5.66
C SER A 239 -8.31 1.36 6.07
N PRO A 240 -7.30 0.49 5.87
CA PRO A 240 -7.38 -0.90 6.31
C PRO A 240 -7.20 -1.05 7.83
N VAL A 241 -6.70 -0.02 8.51
CA VAL A 241 -6.41 0.00 9.95
C VAL A 241 -6.86 1.30 10.60
N THR A 242 -7.09 1.27 11.91
CA THR A 242 -7.22 2.48 12.71
C THR A 242 -5.82 2.91 13.15
N GLY A 243 -5.49 4.18 13.00
CA GLY A 243 -4.15 4.67 13.30
C GLY A 243 -3.91 6.09 12.83
N THR A 244 -2.63 6.41 12.63
CA THR A 244 -2.20 7.74 12.19
C THR A 244 -1.48 7.63 10.85
N VAL A 245 -1.86 8.47 9.89
CA VAL A 245 -1.12 8.64 8.64
C VAL A 245 0.22 9.29 8.99
N VAL A 246 1.33 8.60 8.73
CA VAL A 246 2.67 9.09 9.08
C VAL A 246 3.41 9.65 7.88
N LYS A 247 3.02 9.26 6.67
CA LYS A 247 3.63 9.74 5.43
C LYS A 247 2.68 9.57 4.26
N VAL A 248 2.66 10.59 3.40
CA VAL A 248 2.07 10.54 2.07
C VAL A 248 3.14 11.04 1.12
N LYS A 249 3.51 10.22 0.12
CA LYS A 249 4.57 10.59 -0.81
C LYS A 249 4.17 10.25 -2.24
N ARG A 250 4.37 11.22 -3.13
CA ARG A 250 4.29 10.99 -4.57
C ARG A 250 5.58 10.34 -5.05
N TYR A 251 5.46 9.29 -5.86
CA TYR A 251 6.61 8.61 -6.45
C TYR A 251 6.36 8.23 -7.91
N LYS A 252 7.35 7.57 -8.52
CA LYS A 252 7.26 7.03 -9.88
C LYS A 252 7.23 5.51 -9.82
N LEU A 253 6.05 4.92 -10.03
CA LEU A 253 5.90 3.49 -10.22
C LEU A 253 6.72 3.04 -11.45
N TYR A 254 7.62 2.08 -11.21
CA TYR A 254 8.62 1.59 -12.17
C TYR A 254 9.47 2.71 -12.81
N GLY A 255 9.75 3.78 -12.05
CA GLY A 255 10.50 4.95 -12.52
C GLY A 255 9.78 5.79 -13.59
N LYS A 256 8.54 5.42 -13.97
CA LYS A 256 7.86 5.98 -15.14
C LYS A 256 6.54 6.66 -14.81
N TYR A 257 5.64 5.96 -14.13
CA TYR A 257 4.26 6.42 -13.96
C TYR A 257 4.09 7.12 -12.61
N PRO A 258 3.44 8.30 -12.52
CA PRO A 258 3.15 8.90 -11.23
C PRO A 258 2.32 7.93 -10.38
N ASP A 259 2.56 7.88 -9.08
CA ASP A 259 1.78 7.08 -8.13
C ASP A 259 1.96 7.71 -6.73
N TYR A 260 1.23 7.22 -5.74
CA TYR A 260 1.34 7.64 -4.35
C TYR A 260 1.55 6.45 -3.42
N GLU A 261 2.35 6.65 -2.38
CA GLU A 261 2.42 5.77 -1.22
C GLU A 261 1.81 6.47 0.00
N ILE A 262 0.93 5.76 0.69
CA ILE A 262 0.32 6.17 1.95
C ILE A 262 0.80 5.21 3.03
N HIS A 263 1.37 5.77 4.10
CA HIS A 263 1.90 5.02 5.23
C HIS A 263 1.08 5.35 6.48
N ILE A 264 0.61 4.30 7.16
CA ILE A 264 -0.19 4.41 8.37
C ILE A 264 0.49 3.58 9.46
N THR A 265 0.75 4.20 10.61
CA THR A 265 1.12 3.46 11.82
C THR A 265 -0.17 3.05 12.53
N PRO A 266 -0.47 1.74 12.64
CA PRO A 266 -1.67 1.29 13.33
C PRO A 266 -1.58 1.57 14.83
N ASP A 267 -2.72 1.83 15.44
CA ASP A 267 -2.83 1.99 16.88
C ASP A 267 -2.40 0.73 17.62
N GLY A 268 -1.57 0.88 18.65
CA GLY A 268 -1.01 -0.24 19.42
C GLY A 268 0.10 -1.02 18.69
N TRP A 269 0.48 -0.62 17.47
CA TRP A 269 1.53 -1.29 16.67
C TRP A 269 2.56 -0.29 16.12
N PRO A 270 3.32 0.40 16.99
CA PRO A 270 4.27 1.45 16.56
C PRO A 270 5.39 0.92 15.66
N ASN A 271 5.71 -0.38 15.75
CA ASN A 271 6.70 -1.07 14.92
C ASN A 271 6.14 -1.63 13.60
N VAL A 272 4.87 -1.39 13.27
CA VAL A 272 4.25 -1.85 12.02
C VAL A 272 3.95 -0.65 11.13
N ASP A 273 4.41 -0.71 9.87
CA ASP A 273 4.04 0.28 8.86
C ASP A 273 3.07 -0.34 7.85
N THR A 274 1.86 0.21 7.77
CA THR A 274 0.86 -0.19 6.78
C THR A 274 1.01 0.68 5.55
N VAL A 275 1.33 0.06 4.42
CA VAL A 275 1.63 0.77 3.18
C VAL A 275 0.60 0.43 2.11
N LEU A 276 0.02 1.48 1.52
CA LEU A 276 -0.87 1.39 0.36
C LEU A 276 -0.24 2.11 -0.82
N ILE A 277 -0.24 1.46 -1.98
CA ILE A 277 0.18 2.03 -3.28
C ILE A 277 -0.85 1.70 -4.36
N HIS A 278 -0.64 2.22 -5.57
CA HIS A 278 -1.57 2.12 -6.69
C HIS A 278 -2.87 2.89 -6.42
N VAL A 279 -2.67 4.11 -5.93
CA VAL A 279 -3.77 5.03 -5.56
C VAL A 279 -3.62 6.38 -6.28
N ASP A 280 -4.74 7.09 -6.40
CA ASP A 280 -4.82 8.46 -6.90
C ASP A 280 -5.81 9.27 -6.05
N ASP A 281 -5.97 10.58 -6.30
CA ASP A 281 -6.93 11.43 -5.57
C ASP A 281 -6.84 11.31 -4.03
N VAL A 282 -5.62 11.43 -3.50
CA VAL A 282 -5.33 11.30 -2.06
C VAL A 282 -6.00 12.43 -1.27
N SER A 283 -6.80 12.07 -0.26
CA SER A 283 -7.55 13.01 0.59
C SER A 283 -7.02 13.15 2.02
N VAL A 284 -5.93 12.45 2.36
CA VAL A 284 -5.30 12.49 3.69
C VAL A 284 -3.90 13.10 3.65
N LYS A 285 -3.40 13.55 4.80
CA LYS A 285 -2.04 14.06 4.99
C LYS A 285 -1.40 13.49 6.27
N PRO A 286 -0.06 13.55 6.40
CA PRO A 286 0.60 13.16 7.64
C PRO A 286 0.02 13.90 8.86
N GLY A 287 -0.27 13.14 9.92
CA GLY A 287 -0.88 13.61 11.15
C GLY A 287 -2.38 13.33 11.25
N ASP A 288 -3.05 13.01 10.14
CA ASP A 288 -4.46 12.65 10.16
C ASP A 288 -4.65 11.31 10.89
N VAL A 289 -5.67 11.26 11.75
CA VAL A 289 -6.14 10.02 12.39
C VAL A 289 -7.19 9.39 11.48
N VAL A 290 -7.08 8.07 11.28
CA VAL A 290 -7.95 7.30 10.38
C VAL A 290 -8.58 6.13 11.11
N VAL A 291 -9.77 5.72 10.68
CA VAL A 291 -10.55 4.61 11.23
C VAL A 291 -10.64 3.48 10.21
N ALA A 292 -10.34 2.26 10.66
CA ALA A 292 -10.37 1.07 9.83
C ALA A 292 -11.74 0.87 9.17
N GLY A 293 -11.73 0.68 7.86
CA GLY A 293 -12.89 0.40 7.04
C GLY A 293 -13.85 1.56 6.84
N ILE A 294 -13.50 2.78 7.30
CA ILE A 294 -14.41 3.94 7.25
C ILE A 294 -13.73 5.16 6.62
N THR A 295 -12.53 5.54 7.09
CA THR A 295 -11.91 6.78 6.61
C THR A 295 -11.40 6.61 5.19
N ARG A 296 -11.92 7.43 4.27
CA ARG A 296 -11.42 7.52 2.90
C ARG A 296 -10.01 8.10 2.85
N LEU A 297 -9.12 7.39 2.18
CA LEU A 297 -7.71 7.76 1.98
C LEU A 297 -7.44 8.34 0.59
N ALA A 298 -8.03 7.72 -0.43
CA ALA A 298 -7.69 7.94 -1.84
C ALA A 298 -8.74 7.27 -2.75
N THR A 299 -8.42 7.13 -4.04
CA THR A 299 -9.12 6.26 -5.00
C THR A 299 -8.17 5.23 -5.62
N VAL A 300 -8.73 4.14 -6.15
CA VAL A 300 -7.98 3.12 -6.89
C VAL A 300 -7.45 3.73 -8.18
N ARG A 301 -6.15 3.56 -8.42
CA ARG A 301 -5.51 4.06 -9.62
C ARG A 301 -5.86 3.22 -10.85
N LYS A 302 -6.03 3.89 -11.99
CA LYS A 302 -6.02 3.22 -13.30
C LYS A 302 -4.61 2.72 -13.65
N LEU A 303 -4.39 1.41 -13.52
CA LEU A 303 -3.15 0.71 -13.85
C LEU A 303 -3.13 0.29 -15.32
N ASP A 304 -4.21 -0.28 -15.84
CA ASP A 304 -4.34 -0.63 -17.25
C ASP A 304 -4.56 0.63 -18.14
N PRO A 305 -3.95 0.72 -19.34
CA PRO A 305 -3.01 -0.22 -19.98
C PRO A 305 -1.53 0.09 -19.67
N ARG A 306 -1.27 0.94 -18.66
CA ARG A 306 0.09 1.44 -18.35
C ARG A 306 0.95 0.37 -17.68
N VAL A 307 0.30 -0.52 -16.93
CA VAL A 307 0.84 -1.66 -16.20
C VAL A 307 -0.07 -2.86 -16.50
N ASN A 308 0.52 -4.06 -16.60
CA ASN A 308 -0.23 -5.32 -16.73
C ASN A 308 -0.20 -6.09 -15.40
N PRO A 309 -1.13 -5.84 -14.48
CA PRO A 309 -1.12 -6.46 -13.17
C PRO A 309 -1.50 -7.94 -13.26
N GLN A 310 -0.91 -8.79 -12.40
CA GLN A 310 -1.20 -10.23 -12.39
C GLN A 310 -2.68 -10.52 -12.12
N LEU A 311 -3.33 -9.67 -11.32
CA LEU A 311 -4.75 -9.74 -11.00
C LEU A 311 -5.65 -9.65 -12.25
N ALA A 312 -5.20 -9.00 -13.32
CA ALA A 312 -5.95 -8.90 -14.58
C ALA A 312 -6.24 -10.26 -15.24
N ARG A 313 -5.51 -11.32 -14.85
CA ARG A 313 -5.76 -12.70 -15.32
C ARG A 313 -6.99 -13.33 -14.67
N TYR A 314 -7.52 -12.72 -13.60
CA TYR A 314 -8.57 -13.23 -12.74
C TYR A 314 -9.74 -12.25 -12.57
N THR A 315 -9.70 -11.10 -13.24
CA THR A 315 -10.78 -10.09 -13.18
C THR A 315 -11.14 -9.63 -14.58
N THR A 316 -12.34 -9.09 -14.79
CA THR A 316 -12.76 -8.52 -16.09
C THR A 316 -12.39 -7.05 -16.25
N ASN A 317 -12.12 -6.33 -15.16
CA ASN A 317 -11.86 -4.89 -15.12
C ASN A 317 -10.38 -4.48 -15.35
N GLY A 318 -9.58 -5.35 -15.97
CA GLY A 318 -8.16 -5.08 -16.23
C GLY A 318 -7.25 -5.17 -15.00
N GLY A 319 -7.77 -5.60 -13.86
CA GLY A 319 -6.97 -5.88 -12.64
C GLY A 319 -6.46 -4.63 -11.94
N ASN A 320 -7.16 -3.50 -12.06
CA ASN A 320 -6.90 -2.34 -11.21
C ASN A 320 -7.11 -2.74 -9.75
N HIS A 321 -6.23 -2.27 -8.87
CA HIS A 321 -6.23 -2.66 -7.47
C HIS A 321 -5.48 -1.64 -6.62
N VAL A 322 -5.75 -1.67 -5.32
CA VAL A 322 -4.82 -1.22 -4.30
C VAL A 322 -3.88 -2.36 -3.98
N HIS A 323 -2.56 -2.09 -3.97
CA HIS A 323 -1.60 -3.00 -3.35
C HIS A 323 -1.42 -2.56 -1.90
N MET A 324 -1.57 -3.51 -0.97
CA MET A 324 -1.37 -3.30 0.46
C MET A 324 -0.33 -4.28 1.01
N GLN A 325 0.52 -3.79 1.92
CA GLN A 325 1.40 -4.63 2.72
C GLN A 325 1.64 -4.04 4.11
N LEU A 326 2.04 -4.90 5.05
CA LEU A 326 2.58 -4.48 6.33
C LEU A 326 4.09 -4.70 6.34
N ASN A 327 4.84 -3.76 6.90
CA ASN A 327 6.28 -3.85 7.04
C ASN A 327 6.70 -3.78 8.50
N ASP A 328 7.76 -4.51 8.86
CA ASP A 328 8.48 -4.33 10.11
C ASP A 328 9.25 -3.00 10.05
N ALA A 329 8.76 -2.00 10.77
CA ALA A 329 9.36 -0.68 10.82
C ALA A 329 10.68 -0.63 11.61
N THR A 330 11.03 -1.71 12.31
CA THR A 330 12.28 -1.84 13.07
C THR A 330 13.37 -2.57 12.31
N ASP A 331 13.04 -3.16 11.15
CA ASP A 331 14.02 -3.79 10.28
C ASP A 331 15.02 -2.73 9.75
N PRO A 332 16.34 -2.92 9.90
CA PRO A 332 17.35 -1.93 9.53
C PRO A 332 17.38 -1.62 8.02
N GLU A 333 16.92 -2.54 7.17
CA GLU A 333 16.81 -2.32 5.72
C GLU A 333 15.55 -1.53 5.36
N TYR A 334 14.58 -1.42 6.27
CA TYR A 334 13.34 -0.73 6.00
C TYR A 334 13.49 0.80 6.00
N LYS A 335 13.38 1.40 4.81
CA LYS A 335 13.46 2.86 4.60
C LYS A 335 12.12 3.53 4.32
N GLY A 336 11.01 2.79 4.37
CA GLY A 336 9.68 3.31 4.02
C GLY A 336 9.24 4.50 4.89
N ARG A 337 9.70 4.55 6.14
CA ARG A 337 9.43 5.67 7.07
C ARG A 337 10.43 6.84 7.01
N GLU A 338 11.41 6.83 6.11
CA GLU A 338 12.25 8.02 5.91
C GLU A 338 11.38 9.22 5.51
N GLY A 339 11.48 10.30 6.30
CA GLY A 339 10.65 11.50 6.15
C GLY A 339 9.22 11.38 6.70
N ALA A 340 8.88 10.29 7.37
CA ALA A 340 7.60 10.16 8.07
C ALA A 340 7.61 10.95 9.38
N ILE A 341 6.44 11.46 9.78
CA ILE A 341 6.27 12.04 11.11
C ILE A 341 6.21 10.92 12.16
N THR A 342 6.57 11.23 13.40
CA THR A 342 6.26 10.37 14.53
C THR A 342 4.81 10.63 14.96
N PRO A 343 3.95 9.60 15.07
CA PRO A 343 2.63 9.78 15.66
C PRO A 343 2.74 10.44 17.04
N ALA A 344 1.83 11.37 17.36
CA ALA A 344 1.73 11.89 18.71
C ALA A 344 1.47 10.73 19.69
N ALA A 345 2.08 10.78 20.87
CA ALA A 345 1.75 9.83 21.93
C ALA A 345 0.27 9.94 22.25
N LYS A 346 -0.47 8.83 22.17
CA LYS A 346 -1.83 8.79 22.69
C LYS A 346 -1.75 8.83 24.23
N PRO A 347 -2.58 9.67 24.88
CA PRO A 347 -2.52 9.87 26.33
C PRO A 347 -2.80 8.59 27.12
#